data_AF-A0A0B3YRX1-F1
#
_entry.id   AF-A0A0B3YRX1-F1
#
_cell.length_a   1.000
_cell.length_b   1.000
_cell.length_c   1.000
_cell.angle_alpha   90.00
_cell.angle_beta   90.00
_cell.angle_gamma   90.00
#
_symmetry.space_group_name_H-M   'P 1'
#
loop_
_entity.id
_entity.type
_entity.pdbx_description
1 polymer ?
#
loop_
_entity_poly.entity_id
_entity_poly.type
_entity_poly.pdbx_seq_one_letter_code
_entity_poly.pdbx_strand_id
1 'polypeptide(L)'
;MTTQVVKKHMVVAQNASGRNMNVPIYRMKGARPGPTVYIQSSIHGAEVQGNVVIYHLIQRLKDMDICGEIILVPNCNPIGTNIKAGEYTLGRFDPVNGTNWNRGYFFDKGAVEHFAKTVTREESIEGIKQRFRAHLSNAIDNKLAEPWGLGLAQQLNLKLQQMAVNADFVLDLHNGPVSTRHVYVPEYAKDSAKLFNIPHCIFIPNVFAGALDEATFCPWWTLQESIKTNLEREISFNVEAFTLEMGSQEVIDFNEGNIDATSILSYLNAKGVLHECDIKPKEMQRLGVYLKDYKTLFTNWGGMVEYMAKPGQTVKKGEPLAQILNIDDLDTDNGSRTLEAPCDLIPILHFPSASVLSGTQLYKVFTNYKEL
;
A
#
# COMPACT_ATOMS: atom_id res chain seq x y z
N MET A 1 27.91 -7.74 15.26
CA MET A 1 26.72 -8.12 14.45
C MET A 1 25.49 -8.15 15.35
N THR A 2 25.06 -7.02 15.91
CA THR A 2 23.87 -7.06 16.79
C THR A 2 22.90 -6.00 16.34
N THR A 3 22.01 -6.42 15.44
CA THR A 3 20.75 -5.72 15.22
C THR A 3 19.99 -5.71 16.54
N GLN A 4 19.78 -4.51 17.08
CA GLN A 4 19.02 -4.34 18.30
C GLN A 4 17.53 -4.40 17.96
N VAL A 5 16.81 -5.37 18.54
CA VAL A 5 15.36 -5.49 18.39
C VAL A 5 14.67 -4.96 19.65
N VAL A 6 13.85 -3.91 19.48
CA VAL A 6 13.03 -3.33 20.53
C VAL A 6 11.56 -3.48 20.17
N LYS A 7 10.79 -4.16 21.02
CA LYS A 7 9.33 -4.24 20.90
C LYS A 7 8.67 -3.25 21.84
N LYS A 8 7.78 -2.41 21.32
CA LYS A 8 6.90 -1.54 22.09
C LYS A 8 5.45 -1.74 21.66
N HIS A 9 4.53 -1.15 22.40
CA HIS A 9 3.13 -1.07 22.01
C HIS A 9 2.71 0.40 21.91
N MET A 10 1.84 0.70 20.95
CA MET A 10 1.21 2.00 20.80
C MET A 10 -0.30 1.86 20.95
N VAL A 11 -0.89 2.75 21.74
CA VAL A 11 -2.34 2.86 21.87
C VAL A 11 -2.90 3.55 20.63
N VAL A 12 -3.65 2.80 19.82
CA VAL A 12 -4.27 3.34 18.62
C VAL A 12 -5.70 3.81 18.87
N ALA A 13 -6.42 3.13 19.76
CA ALA A 13 -7.82 3.42 20.08
C ALA A 13 -8.18 2.97 21.49
N GLN A 14 -9.38 3.34 21.95
CA GLN A 14 -10.00 2.81 23.15
C GLN A 14 -11.40 2.28 22.83
N ASN A 15 -11.79 1.17 23.47
CA ASN A 15 -13.16 0.66 23.35
C ASN A 15 -14.12 1.40 24.30
N ALA A 16 -15.42 1.11 24.21
CA ALA A 16 -16.46 1.75 25.02
C ALA A 16 -16.27 1.59 26.54
N SER A 17 -15.54 0.56 26.98
CA SER A 17 -15.20 0.34 28.39
C SER A 17 -13.89 1.04 28.81
N GLY A 18 -13.31 1.89 27.95
CA GLY A 18 -12.07 2.62 28.19
C GLY A 18 -10.78 1.81 28.05
N ARG A 19 -10.83 0.58 27.52
CA ARG A 19 -9.64 -0.28 27.37
C ARG A 19 -8.85 0.11 26.12
N ASN A 20 -7.55 0.28 26.28
CA ASN A 20 -6.63 0.57 25.18
C ASN A 20 -6.53 -0.60 24.21
N MET A 21 -6.67 -0.31 22.92
CA MET A 21 -6.31 -1.20 21.83
C MET A 21 -4.88 -0.87 21.41
N ASN A 22 -4.01 -1.88 21.48
CA ASN A 22 -2.58 -1.72 21.30
C ASN A 22 -2.11 -2.38 20.00
N VAL A 23 -1.16 -1.74 19.35
CA VAL A 23 -0.44 -2.27 18.19
C VAL A 23 1.02 -2.51 18.56
N PRO A 24 1.58 -3.70 18.29
CA PRO A 24 2.99 -3.96 18.50
C PRO A 24 3.83 -3.23 17.45
N ILE A 25 4.92 -2.61 17.89
CA ILE A 25 5.91 -1.95 17.04
C ILE A 25 7.25 -2.60 17.29
N TYR A 26 7.87 -3.12 16.24
CA TYR A 26 9.22 -3.69 16.27
C TYR A 26 10.18 -2.69 15.63
N ARG A 27 11.15 -2.19 16.40
CA ARG A 27 12.24 -1.36 15.88
C ARG A 27 13.51 -2.19 15.85
N MET A 28 14.10 -2.34 14.68
CA MET A 28 15.33 -3.06 14.44
C MET A 28 16.40 -2.07 14.01
N LYS A 29 17.34 -1.79 14.90
CA LYS A 29 18.40 -0.80 14.66
C LYS A 29 19.73 -1.49 14.50
N GLY A 30 20.41 -1.20 13.39
CA GLY A 30 21.76 -1.66 13.15
C GLY A 30 22.82 -0.76 13.77
N ALA A 31 24.08 -1.23 13.79
CA ALA A 31 25.21 -0.44 14.27
C ALA A 31 25.74 0.55 13.23
N ARG A 32 25.40 0.34 11.95
CA ARG A 32 25.87 1.15 10.84
C ARG A 32 24.89 2.28 10.53
N PRO A 33 25.37 3.46 10.10
CA PRO A 33 24.49 4.49 9.57
C PRO A 33 23.82 3.99 8.29
N GLY A 34 22.60 4.45 8.04
CA GLY A 34 21.83 4.06 6.88
C GLY A 34 20.41 4.62 6.91
N PRO A 35 19.60 4.28 5.92
CA PRO A 35 18.22 4.75 5.80
C PRO A 35 17.32 4.24 6.93
N THR A 36 16.24 4.95 7.18
CA THR A 36 15.12 4.48 8.01
C THR A 36 14.03 3.90 7.12
N VAL A 37 13.52 2.72 7.46
CA VAL A 37 12.44 2.04 6.73
C VAL A 37 11.25 1.86 7.65
N TYR A 38 10.06 2.15 7.15
CA TYR A 38 8.80 1.88 7.84
C TYR A 38 7.98 0.85 7.03
N ILE A 39 7.54 -0.22 7.68
CA ILE A 39 6.73 -1.28 7.08
C ILE A 39 5.53 -1.53 7.98
N GLN A 40 4.32 -1.46 7.44
CA GLN A 40 3.10 -1.82 8.19
C GLN A 40 2.23 -2.80 7.41
N SER A 41 1.29 -3.45 8.10
CA SER A 41 0.29 -4.30 7.45
C SER A 41 -1.07 -4.22 8.12
N SER A 42 -2.10 -4.59 7.36
CA SER A 42 -3.49 -4.75 7.83
C SER A 42 -4.10 -3.47 8.37
N ILE A 43 -3.95 -2.37 7.63
CA ILE A 43 -4.77 -1.17 7.84
C ILE A 43 -6.24 -1.48 7.49
N HIS A 44 -6.47 -2.31 6.49
CA HIS A 44 -7.74 -3.00 6.28
C HIS A 44 -7.72 -4.37 6.97
N GLY A 45 -8.75 -4.66 7.75
CA GLY A 45 -8.77 -5.81 8.65
C GLY A 45 -8.81 -7.20 8.00
N ALA A 46 -9.32 -7.30 6.75
CA ALA A 46 -9.36 -8.56 6.01
C ALA A 46 -8.00 -8.90 5.35
N GLU A 47 -7.10 -7.92 5.26
CA GLU A 47 -5.84 -8.01 4.52
C GLU A 47 -4.72 -8.48 5.46
N VAL A 48 -4.78 -9.76 5.83
CA VAL A 48 -4.01 -10.35 6.94
C VAL A 48 -2.66 -10.95 6.52
N GLN A 49 -2.44 -11.22 5.23
CA GLN A 49 -1.23 -11.88 4.73
C GLN A 49 0.05 -11.05 4.99
N GLY A 50 -0.05 -9.72 4.98
CA GLY A 50 1.08 -8.84 5.32
C GLY A 50 1.67 -9.08 6.72
N ASN A 51 0.88 -9.60 7.67
CA ASN A 51 1.40 -9.98 8.99
C ASN A 51 2.39 -11.16 8.91
N VAL A 52 2.12 -12.11 8.02
CA VAL A 52 2.98 -13.27 7.76
C VAL A 52 4.29 -12.82 7.12
N VAL A 53 4.20 -11.88 6.17
CA VAL A 53 5.37 -11.24 5.56
C VAL A 53 6.23 -10.56 6.62
N ILE A 54 5.63 -9.73 7.49
CA ILE A 54 6.34 -9.09 8.60
C ILE A 54 6.93 -10.11 9.56
N TYR A 55 6.24 -11.22 9.84
CA TYR A 55 6.80 -12.31 10.65
C TYR A 55 8.10 -12.85 10.05
N HIS A 56 8.11 -13.20 8.75
CA HIS A 56 9.32 -13.69 8.08
C HIS A 56 10.43 -12.63 8.02
N LEU A 57 10.08 -11.36 7.80
CA LEU A 57 11.03 -10.25 7.87
C LEU A 57 11.67 -10.17 9.26
N ILE A 58 10.87 -10.20 10.33
CA ILE A 58 11.38 -10.15 11.71
C ILE A 58 12.33 -11.33 11.99
N GLN A 59 11.96 -12.55 11.56
CA GLN A 59 12.80 -13.74 11.80
C GLN A 59 14.13 -13.69 11.07
N ARG A 60 14.22 -13.03 9.91
CA ARG A 60 15.46 -12.92 9.13
C ARG A 60 16.30 -11.71 9.54
N LEU A 61 15.66 -10.55 9.70
CA LEU A 61 16.33 -9.28 9.97
C LEU A 61 17.01 -9.24 11.35
N LYS A 62 16.50 -9.98 12.33
CA LYS A 62 17.14 -10.08 13.66
C LYS A 62 18.58 -10.64 13.59
N ASP A 63 18.88 -11.43 12.56
CA ASP A 63 20.16 -12.11 12.35
C ASP A 63 20.97 -11.47 11.19
N MET A 64 20.50 -10.37 10.59
CA MET A 64 21.18 -9.63 9.52
C MET A 64 21.85 -8.36 10.05
N ASP A 65 22.88 -7.86 9.35
CA ASP A 65 23.54 -6.58 9.65
C ASP A 65 22.80 -5.43 8.97
N ILE A 66 21.97 -4.71 9.73
CA ILE A 66 21.17 -3.58 9.25
C ILE A 66 22.03 -2.31 9.18
N CYS A 67 21.83 -1.51 8.14
CA CYS A 67 22.28 -0.13 8.04
C CYS A 67 21.10 0.81 8.33
N GLY A 68 21.17 1.57 9.43
CA GLY A 68 20.09 2.46 9.86
C GLY A 68 19.05 1.74 10.74
N GLU A 69 17.77 1.88 10.40
CA GLU A 69 16.65 1.38 11.21
C GLU A 69 15.51 0.83 10.35
N ILE A 70 14.90 -0.28 10.77
CA ILE A 70 13.66 -0.80 10.20
C ILE A 70 12.59 -0.84 11.30
N ILE A 71 11.45 -0.20 11.04
CA ILE A 71 10.28 -0.13 11.91
C ILE A 71 9.20 -1.00 11.29
N LEU A 72 8.78 -2.06 11.98
CA LEU A 72 7.72 -2.97 11.52
C LEU A 72 6.50 -2.89 12.43
N VAL A 73 5.33 -2.68 11.83
CA VAL A 73 4.04 -2.48 12.50
C VAL A 73 2.99 -3.45 11.94
N PRO A 74 3.00 -4.73 12.38
CA PRO A 74 1.97 -5.68 11.97
C PRO A 74 0.63 -5.36 12.63
N ASN A 75 -0.46 -5.76 11.99
CA ASN A 75 -1.83 -5.56 12.46
C ASN A 75 -2.07 -4.12 12.95
N CYS A 76 -1.76 -3.14 12.10
CA CYS A 76 -1.76 -1.73 12.49
C CYS A 76 -3.18 -1.19 12.79
N ASN A 77 -4.22 -1.90 12.37
CA ASN A 77 -5.61 -1.61 12.69
C ASN A 77 -6.33 -2.79 13.41
N PRO A 78 -6.12 -2.98 14.73
CA PRO A 78 -6.77 -4.04 15.47
C PRO A 78 -8.29 -3.84 15.60
N ILE A 79 -8.83 -2.65 15.28
CA ILE A 79 -10.28 -2.41 15.23
C ILE A 79 -10.83 -3.12 13.99
N GLY A 80 -10.32 -2.77 12.80
CA GLY A 80 -10.72 -3.37 11.53
C GLY A 80 -10.62 -4.88 11.52
N THR A 81 -9.51 -5.44 12.01
CA THR A 81 -9.24 -6.89 11.98
C THR A 81 -10.22 -7.71 12.83
N ASN A 82 -10.74 -7.13 13.90
CA ASN A 82 -11.61 -7.82 14.86
C ASN A 82 -13.12 -7.65 14.56
N ILE A 83 -13.51 -6.84 13.57
CA ILE A 83 -14.92 -6.67 13.20
C ILE A 83 -15.32 -7.79 12.25
N LYS A 84 -16.26 -8.63 12.68
CA LYS A 84 -16.85 -9.71 11.87
C LYS A 84 -18.30 -9.41 11.52
N ALA A 85 -18.68 -9.78 10.30
CA ALA A 85 -20.06 -9.78 9.82
C ALA A 85 -20.31 -11.12 9.12
N GLY A 86 -20.97 -12.05 9.81
CA GLY A 86 -21.00 -13.45 9.40
C GLY A 86 -19.60 -14.07 9.42
N GLU A 87 -19.27 -14.82 8.37
CA GLU A 87 -17.99 -15.54 8.20
C GLU A 87 -16.90 -14.68 7.54
N TYR A 88 -17.06 -13.35 7.56
CA TYR A 88 -16.18 -12.42 6.87
C TYR A 88 -15.76 -11.23 7.76
N THR A 89 -14.59 -10.65 7.50
CA THR A 89 -14.08 -9.48 8.21
C THR A 89 -14.55 -8.18 7.56
N LEU A 90 -15.43 -7.44 8.24
CA LEU A 90 -15.85 -6.10 7.80
C LEU A 90 -14.80 -5.05 8.20
N GLY A 91 -13.59 -5.22 7.67
CA GLY A 91 -12.40 -4.51 8.13
C GLY A 91 -11.91 -3.39 7.21
N ARG A 92 -12.58 -3.13 6.08
CA ARG A 92 -12.13 -2.12 5.08
C ARG A 92 -12.53 -0.69 5.45
N PHE A 93 -13.66 -0.54 6.13
CA PHE A 93 -14.23 0.75 6.52
C PHE A 93 -14.56 0.76 8.01
N ASP A 94 -14.64 1.95 8.59
CA ASP A 94 -15.20 2.14 9.93
C ASP A 94 -16.68 1.73 9.90
N PRO A 95 -17.11 0.74 10.71
CA PRO A 95 -18.48 0.22 10.68
C PRO A 95 -19.52 1.24 11.14
N VAL A 96 -19.10 2.34 11.78
CA VAL A 96 -20.01 3.38 12.27
C VAL A 96 -20.37 4.38 11.18
N ASN A 97 -19.40 4.80 10.36
CA ASN A 97 -19.58 5.92 9.43
C ASN A 97 -19.21 5.59 7.97
N GLY A 98 -18.69 4.39 7.69
CA GLY A 98 -18.31 3.97 6.34
C GLY A 98 -17.01 4.59 5.82
N THR A 99 -16.24 5.31 6.64
CA THR A 99 -14.94 5.90 6.25
C THR A 99 -13.92 4.80 6.01
N ASN A 100 -13.24 4.83 4.87
CA ASN A 100 -12.18 3.86 4.57
C ASN A 100 -10.95 4.11 5.47
N TRP A 101 -10.42 3.04 6.08
CA TRP A 101 -9.28 3.13 7.00
C TRP A 101 -7.97 3.58 6.34
N ASN A 102 -7.88 3.55 5.01
CA ASN A 102 -6.75 4.05 4.24
C ASN A 102 -7.11 5.35 3.49
N ARG A 103 -7.96 6.20 4.06
CA ARG A 103 -8.36 7.51 3.49
C ARG A 103 -8.27 8.69 4.48
N GLY A 104 -7.79 8.46 5.71
CA GLY A 104 -7.71 9.48 6.76
C GLY A 104 -6.30 10.07 6.98
N TYR A 105 -5.33 9.79 6.11
CA TYR A 105 -3.99 10.38 6.20
C TYR A 105 -4.03 11.89 5.85
N PHE A 106 -2.94 12.62 6.11
CA PHE A 106 -2.88 14.07 5.94
C PHE A 106 -1.78 14.52 4.98
N PHE A 107 -2.15 15.43 4.07
CA PHE A 107 -1.21 16.16 3.22
C PHE A 107 -1.79 17.53 2.90
N ASP A 108 -0.97 18.57 3.06
CA ASP A 108 -1.27 19.94 2.66
C ASP A 108 -0.26 20.41 1.62
N LYS A 109 -0.69 20.45 0.36
CA LYS A 109 0.15 20.89 -0.76
C LYS A 109 0.60 22.35 -0.59
N GLY A 110 -0.27 23.23 -0.10
CA GLY A 110 0.03 24.65 0.05
C GLY A 110 1.10 24.89 1.13
N ALA A 111 1.07 24.12 2.21
CA ALA A 111 2.12 24.15 3.23
C ALA A 111 3.49 23.75 2.67
N VAL A 112 3.54 22.72 1.81
CA VAL A 112 4.78 22.29 1.14
C VAL A 112 5.30 23.34 0.17
N GLU A 113 4.44 23.92 -0.66
CA GLU A 113 4.82 25.00 -1.58
C GLU A 113 5.32 26.24 -0.82
N HIS A 114 4.73 26.55 0.33
CA HIS A 114 5.21 27.61 1.22
C HIS A 114 6.58 27.28 1.81
N PHE A 115 6.78 26.04 2.30
CA PHE A 115 8.08 25.58 2.78
C PHE A 115 9.16 25.69 1.69
N ALA A 116 8.84 25.31 0.45
CA ALA A 116 9.77 25.36 -0.67
C ALA A 116 10.32 26.78 -0.96
N LYS A 117 9.55 27.84 -0.65
CA LYS A 117 10.01 29.24 -0.77
C LYS A 117 11.07 29.62 0.28
N THR A 118 11.22 28.83 1.34
CA THR A 118 12.23 29.04 2.39
C THR A 118 13.57 28.39 2.07
N VAL A 119 13.63 27.54 1.04
CA VAL A 119 14.84 26.84 0.62
C VAL A 119 15.73 27.79 -0.18
N THR A 120 17.04 27.80 0.10
CA THR A 120 18.03 28.59 -0.65
C THR A 120 18.87 27.69 -1.57
N ARG A 121 19.58 28.31 -2.52
CA ARG A 121 20.44 27.56 -3.47
C ARG A 121 21.60 26.87 -2.79
N GLU A 122 22.14 27.47 -1.73
CA GLU A 122 23.32 27.03 -1.00
C GLU A 122 23.01 25.93 0.02
N GLU A 123 21.74 25.72 0.36
CA GLU A 123 21.34 24.75 1.37
C GLU A 123 21.61 23.31 0.93
N SER A 124 22.19 22.50 1.81
CA SER A 124 22.46 21.09 1.54
C SER A 124 21.15 20.29 1.45
N ILE A 125 21.15 19.22 0.65
CA ILE A 125 19.99 18.34 0.50
C ILE A 125 19.59 17.76 1.87
N GLU A 126 20.56 17.35 2.68
CA GLU A 126 20.32 16.84 4.03
C GLU A 126 19.72 17.90 4.97
N GLY A 127 20.16 19.16 4.88
CA GLY A 127 19.59 20.26 5.66
C GLY A 127 18.12 20.49 5.32
N ILE A 128 17.80 20.55 4.02
CA ILE A 128 16.41 20.67 3.53
C ILE A 128 15.58 19.48 4.01
N LYS A 129 16.09 18.26 3.85
CA LYS A 129 15.42 17.01 4.23
C LYS A 129 15.10 16.97 5.72
N GLN A 130 16.05 17.36 6.58
CA GLN A 130 15.86 17.41 8.03
C GLN A 130 14.79 18.44 8.42
N ARG A 131 14.85 19.66 7.89
CA ARG A 131 13.85 20.71 8.19
C ARG A 131 12.47 20.33 7.68
N PHE A 132 12.40 19.71 6.50
CA PHE A 132 11.12 19.32 5.92
C PHE A 132 10.46 18.18 6.71
N ARG A 133 11.23 17.19 7.17
CA ARG A 133 10.76 16.17 8.11
C ARG A 133 10.16 16.77 9.38
N ALA A 134 10.85 17.74 9.98
CA ALA A 134 10.34 18.45 11.16
C ALA A 134 9.05 19.23 10.84
N HIS A 135 8.99 19.88 9.67
CA HIS A 135 7.79 20.57 9.21
C HIS A 135 6.58 19.63 9.06
N LEU A 136 6.76 18.48 8.40
CA LEU A 136 5.70 17.48 8.23
C LEU A 136 5.26 16.87 9.57
N SER A 137 6.23 16.50 10.42
CA SER A 137 5.97 15.97 11.77
C SER A 137 5.13 16.95 12.60
N ASN A 138 5.52 18.23 12.62
CA ASN A 138 4.78 19.26 13.36
C ASN A 138 3.37 19.47 12.79
N ALA A 139 3.19 19.37 11.47
CA ALA A 139 1.88 19.51 10.85
C ALA A 139 0.93 18.35 11.25
N ILE A 140 1.45 17.12 11.33
CA ILE A 140 0.69 15.96 11.82
C ILE A 140 0.35 16.11 13.30
N ASP A 141 1.31 16.53 14.14
CA ASP A 141 1.07 16.78 15.57
C ASP A 141 0.02 17.87 15.78
N ASN A 142 0.06 18.95 15.01
CA ASN A 142 -0.94 20.02 15.05
C ASN A 142 -2.33 19.49 14.67
N LYS A 143 -2.41 18.60 13.66
CA LYS A 143 -3.67 17.98 13.25
C LYS A 143 -4.22 17.06 14.34
N LEU A 144 -3.36 16.25 14.97
CA LEU A 144 -3.71 15.39 16.11
C LEU A 144 -4.19 16.18 17.33
N ALA A 145 -3.73 17.42 17.49
CA ALA A 145 -4.08 18.30 18.62
C ALA A 145 -5.30 19.21 18.37
N GLU A 146 -6.05 19.02 17.27
CA GLU A 146 -7.23 19.84 16.98
C GLU A 146 -8.26 19.80 18.14
N PRO A 147 -8.75 20.96 18.62
CA PRO A 147 -9.58 21.02 19.83
C PRO A 147 -10.95 20.35 19.68
N TRP A 148 -11.44 20.21 18.45
CA TRP A 148 -12.68 19.52 18.12
C TRP A 148 -12.48 18.01 17.91
N GLY A 149 -11.26 17.52 18.08
CA GLY A 149 -10.90 16.12 17.87
C GLY A 149 -10.95 15.69 16.41
N LEU A 150 -10.78 14.39 16.21
CA LEU A 150 -10.72 13.75 14.89
C LEU A 150 -11.55 12.46 14.90
N GLY A 151 -12.03 12.03 13.73
CA GLY A 151 -12.65 10.71 13.58
C GLY A 151 -11.66 9.58 13.86
N LEU A 152 -12.16 8.40 14.24
CA LEU A 152 -11.35 7.27 14.66
C LEU A 152 -10.33 6.83 13.59
N ALA A 153 -10.75 6.78 12.33
CA ALA A 153 -9.87 6.46 11.20
C ALA A 153 -8.71 7.46 11.08
N GLN A 154 -9.00 8.75 11.13
CA GLN A 154 -7.99 9.80 11.05
C GLN A 154 -7.05 9.78 12.25
N GLN A 155 -7.55 9.56 13.48
CA GLN A 155 -6.68 9.41 14.66
C GLN A 155 -5.68 8.27 14.47
N LEU A 156 -6.13 7.12 13.97
CA LEU A 156 -5.24 5.99 13.67
C LEU A 156 -4.24 6.35 12.57
N ASN A 157 -4.73 6.88 11.44
CA ASN A 157 -3.89 7.18 10.28
C ASN A 157 -2.80 8.19 10.61
N LEU A 158 -3.12 9.26 11.32
CA LEU A 158 -2.13 10.27 11.71
C LEU A 158 -1.07 9.72 12.67
N LYS A 159 -1.43 8.82 13.59
CA LYS A 159 -0.44 8.12 14.43
C LYS A 159 0.50 7.24 13.62
N LEU A 160 -0.03 6.52 12.63
CA LEU A 160 0.78 5.70 11.71
C LEU A 160 1.68 6.58 10.83
N GLN A 161 1.12 7.66 10.28
CA GLN A 161 1.85 8.66 9.49
C GLN A 161 2.99 9.29 10.28
N GLN A 162 2.75 9.61 11.55
CA GLN A 162 3.75 10.20 12.43
C GLN A 162 4.94 9.26 12.69
N MET A 163 4.72 7.95 12.68
CA MET A 163 5.82 6.97 12.73
C MET A 163 6.56 6.87 11.38
N ALA A 164 5.84 6.99 10.27
CA ALA A 164 6.38 6.87 8.92
C ALA A 164 7.10 8.14 8.41
N VAL A 165 6.76 9.33 8.92
CA VAL A 165 7.18 10.64 8.36
C VAL A 165 8.70 10.83 8.26
N ASN A 166 9.45 10.16 9.14
CA ASN A 166 10.91 10.23 9.18
C ASN A 166 11.59 9.08 8.42
N ALA A 167 10.84 8.15 7.85
CA ALA A 167 11.40 7.09 7.02
C ALA A 167 11.91 7.64 5.68
N ASP A 168 12.92 6.98 5.14
CA ASP A 168 13.35 7.12 3.75
C ASP A 168 12.51 6.21 2.86
N PHE A 169 12.15 5.02 3.34
CA PHE A 169 11.35 4.06 2.58
C PHE A 169 10.12 3.62 3.38
N VAL A 170 8.93 3.73 2.77
CA VAL A 170 7.66 3.32 3.37
C VAL A 170 7.03 2.21 2.54
N LEU A 171 6.76 1.06 3.17
CA LEU A 171 6.10 -0.09 2.54
C LEU A 171 4.78 -0.37 3.29
N ASP A 172 3.66 -0.15 2.63
CA ASP A 172 2.33 -0.46 3.17
C ASP A 172 1.85 -1.79 2.56
N LEU A 173 1.67 -2.81 3.40
CA LEU A 173 1.32 -4.16 2.95
C LEU A 173 -0.20 -4.38 3.01
N HIS A 174 -0.79 -4.58 1.83
CA HIS A 174 -2.23 -4.75 1.59
C HIS A 174 -2.52 -6.10 0.93
N ASN A 175 -3.80 -6.38 0.72
CA ASN A 175 -4.29 -7.46 -0.12
C ASN A 175 -5.48 -6.98 -0.97
N GLY A 176 -5.57 -7.47 -2.21
CA GLY A 176 -6.78 -7.35 -2.99
C GLY A 176 -7.86 -8.34 -2.51
N PRO A 177 -9.08 -8.31 -3.08
CA PRO A 177 -10.12 -9.28 -2.79
C PRO A 177 -9.72 -10.69 -3.25
N VAL A 178 -10.08 -11.11 -4.46
CA VAL A 178 -9.42 -12.24 -5.12
C VAL A 178 -8.46 -11.65 -6.14
N SER A 179 -7.15 -11.76 -5.89
CA SER A 179 -6.17 -10.92 -6.57
C SER A 179 -4.82 -11.59 -6.79
N THR A 180 -4.14 -11.16 -7.85
CA THR A 180 -2.70 -11.37 -8.06
C THR A 180 -1.87 -10.44 -7.18
N ARG A 181 -0.57 -10.71 -7.11
CA ARG A 181 0.39 -9.77 -6.53
C ARG A 181 0.57 -8.57 -7.44
N HIS A 182 0.44 -7.38 -6.88
CA HIS A 182 0.68 -6.13 -7.59
C HIS A 182 1.24 -5.05 -6.65
N VAL A 183 1.81 -3.99 -7.22
CA VAL A 183 2.44 -2.91 -6.45
C VAL A 183 2.08 -1.55 -7.04
N TYR A 184 1.72 -0.61 -6.17
CA TYR A 184 1.56 0.80 -6.51
C TYR A 184 2.91 1.50 -6.34
N VAL A 185 3.34 2.20 -7.40
CA VAL A 185 4.69 2.74 -7.57
C VAL A 185 4.56 4.20 -8.00
N PRO A 186 5.05 5.20 -7.25
CA PRO A 186 5.01 6.57 -7.73
C PRO A 186 5.89 6.71 -8.99
N GLU A 187 5.46 7.47 -9.99
CA GLU A 187 6.14 7.48 -11.30
C GLU A 187 7.62 7.88 -11.21
N TYR A 188 7.99 8.78 -10.29
CA TYR A 188 9.40 9.16 -10.09
C TYR A 188 10.28 8.01 -9.58
N ALA A 189 9.69 6.96 -8.98
CA ALA A 189 10.38 5.79 -8.46
C ALA A 189 10.11 4.53 -9.32
N LYS A 190 9.68 4.70 -10.58
CA LYS A 190 9.38 3.58 -11.50
C LYS A 190 10.49 2.53 -11.55
N ASP A 191 11.75 2.94 -11.55
CA ASP A 191 12.89 2.03 -11.63
C ASP A 191 13.00 1.10 -10.40
N SER A 192 12.53 1.54 -9.24
CA SER A 192 12.45 0.72 -8.02
C SER A 192 11.48 -0.45 -8.13
N ALA A 193 10.53 -0.42 -9.09
CA ALA A 193 9.60 -1.53 -9.29
C ALA A 193 10.33 -2.86 -9.59
N LYS A 194 11.48 -2.79 -10.27
CA LYS A 194 12.30 -3.97 -10.61
C LYS A 194 12.98 -4.60 -9.40
N LEU A 195 13.02 -3.91 -8.26
CA LEU A 195 13.66 -4.37 -7.04
C LEU A 195 12.76 -5.32 -6.22
N PHE A 196 11.46 -5.31 -6.51
CA PHE A 196 10.49 -6.24 -5.95
C PHE A 196 10.27 -7.43 -6.90
N ASN A 197 9.95 -8.60 -6.33
CA ASN A 197 9.51 -9.80 -7.05
C ASN A 197 8.00 -9.80 -7.27
N ILE A 198 7.46 -8.68 -7.78
CA ILE A 198 6.02 -8.49 -8.02
C ILE A 198 5.79 -8.31 -9.52
N PRO A 199 4.89 -9.11 -10.15
CA PRO A 199 4.74 -9.13 -11.60
C PRO A 199 3.97 -7.94 -12.18
N HIS A 200 3.09 -7.31 -11.40
CA HIS A 200 2.19 -6.26 -11.90
C HIS A 200 2.45 -4.94 -11.16
N CYS A 201 2.83 -3.90 -11.91
CA CYS A 201 3.20 -2.59 -11.36
C CYS A 201 2.23 -1.51 -11.87
N ILE A 202 1.67 -0.73 -10.93
CA ILE A 202 0.77 0.37 -11.22
C ILE A 202 1.50 1.67 -10.92
N PHE A 203 1.77 2.47 -11.95
CA PHE A 203 2.42 3.77 -11.81
C PHE A 203 1.41 4.84 -11.45
N ILE A 204 1.60 5.46 -10.29
CA ILE A 204 0.69 6.47 -9.73
C ILE A 204 1.30 7.88 -9.77
N PRO A 205 0.50 8.90 -10.11
CA PRO A 205 0.97 10.27 -10.24
C PRO A 205 1.12 10.95 -8.88
N ASN A 206 1.63 12.18 -8.87
CA ASN A 206 1.68 13.04 -7.69
C ASN A 206 0.28 13.57 -7.29
N VAL A 207 -0.58 12.67 -6.83
CA VAL A 207 -1.96 12.99 -6.43
C VAL A 207 -2.26 12.33 -5.09
N PHE A 208 -2.73 13.14 -4.15
CA PHE A 208 -3.16 12.67 -2.83
C PHE A 208 -4.65 12.40 -2.80
N ALA A 209 -5.01 11.16 -2.48
CA ALA A 209 -6.39 10.69 -2.32
C ALA A 209 -6.64 10.12 -0.91
N GLY A 210 -5.69 10.26 0.00
CA GLY A 210 -5.85 9.92 1.41
C GLY A 210 -5.13 8.66 1.88
N ALA A 211 -4.34 7.97 1.04
CA ALA A 211 -3.61 6.75 1.40
C ALA A 211 -2.21 7.04 2.02
N LEU A 212 -1.61 6.06 2.70
CA LEU A 212 -0.32 6.23 3.37
C LEU A 212 0.84 6.49 2.41
N ASP A 213 0.90 5.74 1.31
CA ASP A 213 1.94 5.91 0.29
C ASP A 213 1.90 7.34 -0.25
N GLU A 214 0.74 7.82 -0.68
CA GLU A 214 0.50 9.18 -1.14
C GLU A 214 0.86 10.22 -0.06
N ALA A 215 0.41 10.01 1.19
CA ALA A 215 0.75 10.88 2.33
C ALA A 215 2.25 10.95 2.60
N THR A 216 3.01 9.93 2.16
CA THR A 216 4.45 9.89 2.26
C THR A 216 5.09 10.55 1.04
N PHE A 217 4.83 10.09 -0.18
CA PHE A 217 5.58 10.53 -1.36
C PHE A 217 5.13 11.88 -1.92
N CYS A 218 3.85 12.26 -1.81
CA CYS A 218 3.35 13.51 -2.38
C CYS A 218 4.07 14.75 -1.80
N PRO A 219 4.27 14.87 -0.47
CA PRO A 219 5.05 15.98 0.09
C PRO A 219 6.45 16.12 -0.52
N TRP A 220 7.19 15.01 -0.65
CA TRP A 220 8.56 15.03 -1.18
C TRP A 220 8.58 15.31 -2.68
N TRP A 221 7.67 14.72 -3.44
CA TRP A 221 7.57 14.95 -4.87
C TRP A 221 7.20 16.41 -5.16
N THR A 222 6.18 16.96 -4.49
CA THR A 222 5.80 18.38 -4.61
C THR A 222 6.95 19.31 -4.20
N LEU A 223 7.70 18.97 -3.15
CA LEU A 223 8.87 19.76 -2.75
C LEU A 223 9.95 19.78 -3.84
N GLN A 224 10.27 18.62 -4.44
CA GLN A 224 11.24 18.52 -5.53
C GLN A 224 10.82 19.36 -6.75
N GLU A 225 9.55 19.26 -7.15
CA GLU A 225 8.99 20.06 -8.25
C GLU A 225 9.07 21.55 -7.94
N SER A 226 8.70 21.95 -6.73
CA SER A 226 8.74 23.35 -6.29
C SER A 226 10.16 23.90 -6.25
N ILE A 227 11.14 23.13 -5.76
CA ILE A 227 12.55 23.54 -5.74
C ILE A 227 13.09 23.65 -7.17
N LYS A 228 12.77 22.70 -8.04
CA LYS A 228 13.16 22.76 -9.45
C LYS A 228 12.61 24.02 -10.13
N THR A 229 11.34 24.34 -9.91
CA THR A 229 10.72 25.55 -10.48
C THR A 229 11.26 26.83 -9.87
N ASN A 230 11.43 26.91 -8.55
CA ASN A 230 11.80 28.15 -7.87
C ASN A 230 13.29 28.47 -7.99
N LEU A 231 14.16 27.46 -8.03
CA LEU A 231 15.62 27.62 -7.94
C LEU A 231 16.38 27.11 -9.17
N GLU A 232 15.71 26.45 -10.11
CA GLU A 232 16.31 25.72 -11.24
C GLU A 232 17.28 24.62 -10.78
N ARG A 233 16.95 23.99 -9.65
CA ARG A 233 17.79 22.98 -9.00
C ARG A 233 17.07 21.63 -8.97
N GLU A 234 17.66 20.62 -9.61
CA GLU A 234 17.17 19.24 -9.47
C GLU A 234 17.72 18.60 -8.19
N ILE A 235 16.82 18.03 -7.40
CA ILE A 235 17.14 17.34 -6.14
C ILE A 235 16.40 16.01 -6.12
N SER A 236 17.08 14.97 -5.63
CA SER A 236 16.44 13.75 -5.13
C SER A 236 16.62 13.68 -3.62
N PHE A 237 15.52 13.52 -2.88
CA PHE A 237 15.57 13.24 -1.44
C PHE A 237 15.72 11.75 -1.12
N ASN A 238 15.68 10.88 -2.13
CA ASN A 238 15.68 9.43 -1.98
C ASN A 238 14.62 8.95 -0.95
N VAL A 239 13.42 9.51 -1.04
CA VAL A 239 12.26 9.05 -0.28
C VAL A 239 11.31 8.34 -1.23
N GLU A 240 10.91 7.12 -0.89
CA GLU A 240 10.02 6.30 -1.72
C GLU A 240 8.95 5.66 -0.83
N ALA A 241 7.73 5.56 -1.37
CA ALA A 241 6.63 4.88 -0.70
C ALA A 241 5.87 4.01 -1.68
N PHE A 242 5.55 2.80 -1.25
CA PHE A 242 4.90 1.78 -2.06
C PHE A 242 3.76 1.12 -1.29
N THR A 243 2.66 0.84 -1.99
CA THR A 243 1.63 -0.09 -1.50
C THR A 243 1.81 -1.43 -2.20
N LEU A 244 2.10 -2.48 -1.44
CA LEU A 244 2.31 -3.83 -1.96
C LEU A 244 1.06 -4.68 -1.67
N GLU A 245 0.42 -5.13 -2.73
CA GLU A 245 -0.80 -5.94 -2.68
C GLU A 245 -0.41 -7.42 -2.77
N MET A 246 -0.41 -8.12 -1.64
CA MET A 246 0.20 -9.43 -1.45
C MET A 246 -0.76 -10.59 -1.78
N GLY A 247 -1.55 -10.44 -2.85
CA GLY A 247 -2.56 -11.42 -3.26
C GLY A 247 -3.91 -11.19 -2.59
N SER A 248 -4.59 -12.28 -2.21
CA SER A 248 -6.00 -12.25 -1.80
C SER A 248 -6.18 -12.04 -0.28
N GLN A 249 -7.23 -11.33 0.10
CA GLN A 249 -7.65 -11.10 1.49
C GLN A 249 -8.21 -12.39 2.12
N GLU A 250 -8.37 -12.39 3.45
CA GLU A 250 -8.85 -13.55 4.25
C GLU A 250 -8.00 -14.83 4.12
N VAL A 251 -6.80 -14.72 3.56
CA VAL A 251 -5.87 -15.83 3.37
C VAL A 251 -4.60 -15.60 4.19
N ILE A 252 -4.14 -16.66 4.85
CA ILE A 252 -2.82 -16.76 5.47
C ILE A 252 -2.09 -17.92 4.81
N ASP A 253 -0.92 -17.63 4.22
CA ASP A 253 -0.02 -18.64 3.67
C ASP A 253 1.43 -18.28 4.02
N PHE A 254 2.09 -19.13 4.80
CA PHE A 254 3.45 -18.92 5.27
C PHE A 254 4.50 -19.09 4.16
N ASN A 255 4.29 -20.01 3.22
CA ASN A 255 5.25 -20.23 2.14
C ASN A 255 5.26 -19.01 1.20
N GLU A 256 4.06 -18.56 0.83
CA GLU A 256 3.85 -17.35 0.05
C GLU A 256 4.37 -16.11 0.78
N GLY A 257 4.12 -16.01 2.09
CA GLY A 257 4.62 -14.90 2.92
C GLY A 257 6.16 -14.85 2.98
N ASN A 258 6.84 -15.99 2.94
CA ASN A 258 8.30 -16.05 2.87
C ASN A 258 8.85 -15.62 1.48
N ILE A 259 8.12 -15.92 0.41
CA ILE A 259 8.45 -15.43 -0.94
C ILE A 259 8.33 -13.91 -0.98
N ASP A 260 7.24 -13.37 -0.45
CA ASP A 260 6.98 -11.93 -0.37
C ASP A 260 7.99 -11.21 0.55
N ALA A 261 8.39 -11.82 1.67
CA ALA A 261 9.45 -11.29 2.52
C ALA A 261 10.81 -11.25 1.78
N THR A 262 11.10 -12.25 0.93
CA THR A 262 12.32 -12.25 0.10
C THR A 262 12.29 -11.13 -0.94
N SER A 263 11.13 -10.84 -1.52
CA SER A 263 10.90 -9.68 -2.40
C SER A 263 11.21 -8.34 -1.72
N ILE A 264 10.78 -8.17 -0.46
CA ILE A 264 11.08 -6.96 0.31
C ILE A 264 12.58 -6.91 0.63
N LEU A 265 13.19 -8.03 1.04
CA LEU A 265 14.63 -8.07 1.33
C LEU A 265 15.51 -7.73 0.12
N SER A 266 15.12 -8.11 -1.11
CA SER A 266 15.85 -7.70 -2.31
C SER A 266 15.79 -6.18 -2.53
N TYR A 267 14.64 -5.56 -2.29
CA TYR A 267 14.49 -4.11 -2.31
C TYR A 267 15.35 -3.44 -1.22
N LEU A 268 15.27 -3.92 0.03
CA LEU A 268 16.05 -3.38 1.15
C LEU A 268 17.56 -3.48 0.90
N ASN A 269 18.03 -4.61 0.35
CA ASN A 269 19.44 -4.77 -0.02
C ASN A 269 19.85 -3.77 -1.11
N ALA A 270 19.07 -3.66 -2.18
CA ALA A 270 19.34 -2.74 -3.28
C ALA A 270 19.34 -1.25 -2.84
N LYS A 271 18.60 -0.92 -1.78
CA LYS A 271 18.56 0.41 -1.17
C LYS A 271 19.61 0.63 -0.07
N GLY A 272 20.53 -0.31 0.14
CA GLY A 272 21.63 -0.18 1.10
C GLY A 272 21.19 -0.28 2.56
N VAL A 273 20.01 -0.85 2.83
CA VAL A 273 19.49 -1.07 4.19
C VAL A 273 20.17 -2.29 4.85
N LEU A 274 20.72 -3.20 4.05
CA LEU A 274 21.35 -4.43 4.52
C LEU A 274 22.83 -4.45 4.11
N HIS A 275 23.72 -4.71 5.07
CA HIS A 275 25.15 -4.87 4.83
C HIS A 275 25.48 -6.33 4.50
N GLU A 276 26.39 -6.55 3.55
CA GLU A 276 26.87 -7.90 3.15
C GLU A 276 25.73 -8.89 2.81
N CYS A 277 24.63 -8.39 2.25
CA CYS A 277 23.49 -9.20 1.85
C CYS A 277 23.57 -9.51 0.34
N ASP A 278 23.35 -10.78 -0.02
CA ASP A 278 23.41 -11.28 -1.40
C ASP A 278 22.02 -11.45 -2.04
N ILE A 279 20.95 -11.15 -1.30
CA ILE A 279 19.57 -11.25 -1.78
C ILE A 279 19.35 -10.21 -2.88
N LYS A 280 19.04 -10.69 -4.09
CA LYS A 280 18.79 -9.87 -5.27
C LYS A 280 17.37 -10.07 -5.79
N PRO A 281 16.83 -9.11 -6.56
CA PRO A 281 15.55 -9.28 -7.23
C PRO A 281 15.63 -10.48 -8.17
N LYS A 282 14.53 -11.25 -8.27
CA LYS A 282 14.42 -12.35 -9.22
C LYS A 282 14.37 -11.81 -10.64
N GLU A 283 15.00 -12.55 -11.55
CA GLU A 283 14.73 -12.44 -12.98
C GLU A 283 13.31 -12.94 -13.26
N MET A 284 12.43 -12.03 -13.66
CA MET A 284 11.03 -12.30 -13.95
C MET A 284 10.47 -11.20 -14.84
N GLN A 285 9.46 -11.54 -15.63
CA GLN A 285 8.68 -10.54 -16.36
C GLN A 285 7.94 -9.66 -15.37
N ARG A 286 7.96 -8.34 -15.64
CA ARG A 286 7.19 -7.35 -14.90
C ARG A 286 6.41 -6.49 -15.89
N LEU A 287 5.12 -6.36 -15.67
CA LEU A 287 4.22 -5.58 -16.50
C LEU A 287 3.82 -4.31 -15.75
N GLY A 288 4.07 -3.17 -16.37
CA GLY A 288 3.72 -1.85 -15.86
C GLY A 288 2.52 -1.25 -16.59
N VAL A 289 1.68 -0.57 -15.83
CA VAL A 289 0.55 0.22 -16.34
C VAL A 289 0.53 1.57 -15.63
N TYR A 290 0.11 2.63 -16.30
CA TYR A 290 -0.20 3.89 -15.62
C TYR A 290 -1.56 3.80 -14.95
N LEU A 291 -1.78 4.50 -13.84
CA LEU A 291 -3.03 4.44 -13.07
C LEU A 291 -4.28 4.66 -13.93
N LYS A 292 -4.20 5.55 -14.92
CA LYS A 292 -5.30 5.83 -15.87
C LYS A 292 -5.74 4.61 -16.69
N ASP A 293 -4.85 3.66 -16.89
CA ASP A 293 -5.04 2.44 -17.68
C ASP A 293 -5.31 1.20 -16.79
N TYR A 294 -5.32 1.38 -15.46
CA TYR A 294 -5.88 0.42 -14.51
C TYR A 294 -7.39 0.68 -14.36
N LYS A 295 -8.20 -0.11 -15.07
CA LYS A 295 -9.64 0.13 -15.21
C LYS A 295 -10.47 -0.72 -14.27
N THR A 296 -11.58 -0.16 -13.83
CA THR A 296 -12.62 -0.91 -13.09
C THR A 296 -13.72 -1.31 -14.05
N LEU A 297 -14.06 -2.60 -14.09
CA LEU A 297 -15.19 -3.13 -14.84
C LEU A 297 -16.40 -3.25 -13.90
N PHE A 298 -17.47 -2.53 -14.23
CA PHE A 298 -18.76 -2.59 -13.54
C PHE A 298 -19.79 -3.29 -14.41
N THR A 299 -20.76 -3.94 -13.78
CA THR A 299 -21.91 -4.53 -14.49
C THR A 299 -23.08 -3.55 -14.49
N ASN A 300 -23.93 -3.54 -15.51
CA ASN A 300 -25.23 -2.87 -15.50
C ASN A 300 -26.38 -3.84 -15.14
N TRP A 301 -26.02 -5.03 -14.64
CA TRP A 301 -26.90 -6.13 -14.37
C TRP A 301 -26.49 -6.87 -13.09
N GLY A 302 -27.44 -7.57 -12.47
CA GLY A 302 -27.19 -8.53 -11.40
C GLY A 302 -27.15 -9.97 -11.91
N GLY A 303 -26.80 -10.90 -11.03
CA GLY A 303 -26.81 -12.33 -11.31
C GLY A 303 -25.87 -13.12 -10.41
N MET A 304 -25.88 -14.44 -10.58
CA MET A 304 -24.87 -15.31 -10.00
C MET A 304 -23.72 -15.47 -11.01
N VAL A 305 -22.47 -15.37 -10.54
CA VAL A 305 -21.28 -15.23 -11.39
C VAL A 305 -20.32 -16.38 -11.16
N GLU A 306 -19.95 -17.04 -12.25
CA GLU A 306 -18.75 -17.86 -12.36
C GLU A 306 -17.62 -17.01 -12.97
N TYR A 307 -16.55 -16.79 -12.21
CA TYR A 307 -15.38 -16.05 -12.67
C TYR A 307 -14.50 -16.98 -13.51
N MET A 308 -14.49 -16.78 -14.84
CA MET A 308 -13.73 -17.62 -15.77
C MET A 308 -12.27 -17.14 -15.93
N ALA A 309 -12.07 -15.83 -16.03
CA ALA A 309 -10.73 -15.26 -16.17
C ALA A 309 -10.05 -15.09 -14.81
N LYS A 310 -8.89 -15.72 -14.64
CA LYS A 310 -8.16 -15.69 -13.37
C LYS A 310 -7.34 -14.41 -13.23
N PRO A 311 -7.14 -13.89 -12.01
CA PRO A 311 -6.18 -12.81 -11.79
C PRO A 311 -4.78 -13.15 -12.33
N GLY A 312 -4.19 -12.23 -13.09
CA GLY A 312 -2.90 -12.36 -13.78
C GLY A 312 -2.97 -13.01 -15.16
N GLN A 313 -4.12 -13.53 -15.59
CA GLN A 313 -4.29 -14.12 -16.92
C GLN A 313 -4.36 -13.04 -18.00
N THR A 314 -3.66 -13.23 -19.12
CA THR A 314 -3.87 -12.39 -20.31
C THR A 314 -5.16 -12.84 -21.03
N VAL A 315 -6.04 -11.89 -21.32
CA VAL A 315 -7.34 -12.12 -21.98
C VAL A 315 -7.44 -11.21 -23.20
N LYS A 316 -7.80 -11.76 -24.35
CA LYS A 316 -8.01 -11.02 -25.60
C LYS A 316 -9.40 -10.44 -25.69
N LYS A 317 -9.55 -9.36 -26.45
CA LYS A 317 -10.88 -8.81 -26.77
C LYS A 317 -11.82 -9.91 -27.30
N GLY A 318 -13.03 -9.99 -26.74
CA GLY A 318 -14.04 -10.98 -27.10
C GLY A 318 -13.91 -12.33 -26.37
N GLU A 319 -12.82 -12.56 -25.63
CA GLU A 319 -12.71 -13.78 -24.80
C GLU A 319 -13.54 -13.66 -23.52
N PRO A 320 -14.03 -14.79 -22.96
CA PRO A 320 -14.89 -14.79 -21.79
C PRO A 320 -14.14 -14.39 -20.51
N LEU A 321 -14.75 -13.47 -19.75
CA LEU A 321 -14.32 -13.08 -18.39
C LEU A 321 -15.13 -13.77 -17.30
N ALA A 322 -16.43 -13.95 -17.52
CA ALA A 322 -17.32 -14.56 -16.55
C ALA A 322 -18.58 -15.13 -17.24
N GLN A 323 -19.13 -16.19 -16.66
CA GLN A 323 -20.44 -16.72 -17.00
C GLN A 323 -21.43 -16.25 -15.92
N ILE A 324 -22.59 -15.76 -16.35
CA ILE A 324 -23.59 -15.17 -15.45
C ILE A 324 -24.91 -15.90 -15.60
N LEU A 325 -25.43 -16.36 -14.48
CA LEU A 325 -26.72 -17.02 -14.35
C LEU A 325 -27.77 -15.99 -13.91
N ASN A 326 -28.87 -15.91 -14.66
CA ASN A 326 -30.07 -15.19 -14.25
C ASN A 326 -31.10 -16.19 -13.70
N ILE A 327 -31.40 -16.10 -12.41
CA ILE A 327 -32.31 -17.03 -11.74
C ILE A 327 -33.76 -16.85 -12.19
N ASP A 328 -34.13 -15.65 -12.66
CA ASP A 328 -35.51 -15.39 -13.07
C ASP A 328 -35.83 -15.96 -14.46
N ASP A 329 -34.81 -16.22 -15.29
CA ASP A 329 -34.96 -16.55 -16.72
C ASP A 329 -34.40 -17.94 -17.08
N LEU A 330 -34.29 -18.87 -16.11
CA LEU A 330 -33.60 -20.17 -16.24
C LEU A 330 -34.14 -21.07 -17.38
N ASP A 331 -35.39 -20.89 -17.77
CA ASP A 331 -36.09 -21.65 -18.81
C ASP A 331 -35.97 -21.02 -20.21
N THR A 332 -35.24 -19.91 -20.34
CA THR A 332 -35.06 -19.17 -21.59
C THR A 332 -33.61 -19.16 -22.06
N ASP A 333 -33.38 -18.76 -23.31
CA ASP A 333 -32.02 -18.51 -23.84
C ASP A 333 -31.27 -17.39 -23.08
N ASN A 334 -31.97 -16.58 -22.28
CA ASN A 334 -31.38 -15.54 -21.44
C ASN A 334 -31.04 -16.01 -20.01
N GLY A 335 -31.32 -17.28 -19.68
CA GLY A 335 -31.04 -17.85 -18.35
C GLY A 335 -29.55 -17.81 -18.01
N SER A 336 -28.68 -17.71 -19.03
CA SER A 336 -27.27 -17.43 -18.84
C SER A 336 -26.72 -16.46 -19.89
N ARG A 337 -25.70 -15.67 -19.53
CA ARG A 337 -24.93 -14.86 -20.49
C ARG A 337 -23.44 -14.86 -20.16
N THR A 338 -22.64 -14.69 -21.20
CA THR A 338 -21.19 -14.52 -21.08
C THR A 338 -20.85 -13.03 -21.04
N LEU A 339 -20.01 -12.63 -20.08
CA LEU A 339 -19.33 -11.35 -20.12
C LEU A 339 -18.01 -11.52 -20.87
N GLU A 340 -17.86 -10.85 -22.00
CA GLU A 340 -16.64 -10.84 -22.80
C GLU A 340 -15.74 -9.65 -22.48
N ALA A 341 -14.44 -9.81 -22.71
CA ALA A 341 -13.47 -8.75 -22.54
C ALA A 341 -13.66 -7.64 -23.61
N PRO A 342 -13.83 -6.37 -23.22
CA PRO A 342 -14.06 -5.27 -24.16
C PRO A 342 -12.81 -4.87 -24.97
N CYS A 343 -11.63 -5.26 -24.47
CA CYS A 343 -10.32 -5.04 -25.08
C CYS A 343 -9.33 -6.11 -24.56
N ASP A 344 -8.13 -6.14 -25.13
CA ASP A 344 -7.03 -6.91 -24.56
C ASP A 344 -6.70 -6.38 -23.15
N LEU A 345 -6.70 -7.27 -22.16
CA LEU A 345 -6.56 -6.90 -20.76
C LEU A 345 -5.93 -8.02 -19.92
N ILE A 346 -5.53 -7.66 -18.70
CA ILE A 346 -5.17 -8.63 -17.65
C ILE A 346 -6.04 -8.33 -16.42
N PRO A 347 -6.91 -9.24 -15.96
CA PRO A 347 -7.59 -9.07 -14.69
C PRO A 347 -6.58 -9.12 -13.55
N ILE A 348 -6.57 -8.12 -12.67
CA ILE A 348 -5.67 -8.06 -11.50
C ILE A 348 -6.40 -8.54 -10.26
N LEU A 349 -7.69 -8.26 -10.19
CA LEU A 349 -8.56 -8.72 -9.12
C LEU A 349 -10.00 -8.81 -9.59
N HIS A 350 -10.78 -9.62 -8.88
CA HIS A 350 -12.22 -9.69 -9.03
C HIS A 350 -12.96 -9.65 -7.69
N PHE A 351 -14.26 -9.39 -7.75
CA PHE A 351 -15.14 -9.35 -6.60
C PHE A 351 -15.19 -10.72 -5.90
N PRO A 352 -15.17 -10.78 -4.56
CA PRO A 352 -14.99 -12.04 -3.84
C PRO A 352 -16.27 -12.86 -3.66
N SER A 353 -17.44 -12.34 -4.05
CA SER A 353 -18.73 -13.07 -3.95
C SER A 353 -19.26 -13.45 -5.32
N ALA A 354 -19.87 -14.62 -5.41
CA ALA A 354 -20.51 -15.13 -6.62
C ALA A 354 -21.90 -14.53 -6.87
N SER A 355 -22.42 -13.64 -6.04
CA SER A 355 -23.73 -12.99 -6.23
C SER A 355 -23.54 -11.47 -6.31
N VAL A 356 -23.98 -10.86 -7.41
CA VAL A 356 -23.75 -9.43 -7.66
C VAL A 356 -25.04 -8.68 -7.99
N LEU A 357 -25.09 -7.42 -7.57
CA LEU A 357 -26.08 -6.45 -8.02
C LEU A 357 -25.55 -5.70 -9.25
N SER A 358 -26.45 -5.03 -9.98
CA SER A 358 -26.02 -4.03 -10.96
C SER A 358 -25.19 -2.94 -10.28
N GLY A 359 -24.16 -2.46 -10.96
CA GLY A 359 -23.19 -1.50 -10.43
C GLY A 359 -22.10 -2.12 -9.56
N THR A 360 -22.09 -3.44 -9.34
CA THR A 360 -20.99 -4.09 -8.63
C THR A 360 -19.70 -3.98 -9.45
N GLN A 361 -18.61 -3.56 -8.80
CA GLN A 361 -17.27 -3.68 -9.37
C GLN A 361 -16.96 -5.17 -9.50
N LEU A 362 -16.91 -5.69 -10.73
CA LEU A 362 -16.68 -7.11 -10.97
C LEU A 362 -15.19 -7.46 -11.06
N TYR A 363 -14.44 -6.66 -11.81
CA TYR A 363 -13.00 -6.79 -11.98
C TYR A 363 -12.30 -5.44 -11.89
N LYS A 364 -11.02 -5.44 -11.53
CA LYS A 364 -10.10 -4.39 -11.98
C LYS A 364 -9.05 -5.01 -12.89
N VAL A 365 -8.73 -4.32 -13.98
CA VAL A 365 -7.96 -4.87 -15.10
C VAL A 365 -6.87 -3.90 -15.53
N PHE A 366 -5.72 -4.45 -15.93
CA PHE A 366 -4.73 -3.71 -16.68
C PHE A 366 -5.16 -3.64 -18.14
N THR A 367 -5.09 -2.44 -18.72
CA THR A 367 -5.15 -2.20 -20.15
C THR A 367 -3.88 -1.45 -20.57
N ASN A 368 -3.53 -1.43 -21.86
CA ASN A 368 -2.37 -0.66 -22.37
C ASN A 368 -1.04 -0.88 -21.59
N TYR A 369 -0.84 -2.06 -21.02
CA TYR A 369 0.34 -2.39 -20.20
C TYR A 369 1.57 -2.64 -21.07
N LYS A 370 2.77 -2.52 -20.47
CA LYS A 370 4.07 -2.74 -21.12
C LYS A 370 5.01 -3.52 -20.21
N GLU A 371 5.94 -4.26 -20.79
CA GLU A 371 7.04 -4.87 -20.05
C GLU A 371 8.06 -3.82 -19.57
N LEU A 372 8.65 -4.03 -18.39
CA LEU A 372 9.54 -3.07 -17.70
C LEU A 372 11.02 -3.21 -18.00
#